data_AF-A0A6N8G1W4-F1
#
_entry.id   AF-A0A6N8G1W4-F1
#
_cell.length_a   1.000
_cell.length_b   1.000
_cell.length_c   1.000
_cell.angle_alpha   90.00
_cell.angle_beta   90.00
_cell.angle_gamma   90.00
#
_symmetry.space_group_name_H-M   'P 1'
#
loop_
_entity.id
_entity.type
_entity.pdbx_description
1 polymer ?
#
loop_
_entity_poly.entity_id
_entity_poly.type
_entity_poly.pdbx_seq_one_letter_code
_entity_poly.pdbx_strand_id
1 'polypeptide(L)'
;MSSQLNRDLEKLEAKETTLFDRTFRDSEGKIVIAQIPNLPILVGLAATFLQFVLPSGKIQTALGLVAFGALFTWAWQELFEGVNYFRRAVGLIGLVGIIALGLNLSRV
;
A
#
# COMPACT_ATOMS: atom_id res chain seq x y z
N MET A 1 20.04 -41.24 16.31
CA MET A 1 19.13 -40.22 16.88
C MET A 1 19.55 -38.79 16.54
N SER A 2 20.84 -38.43 16.67
CA SER A 2 21.37 -37.09 16.30
C SER A 2 21.27 -36.71 14.82
N SER A 3 21.36 -37.68 13.91
CA SER A 3 21.24 -37.44 12.45
C SER A 3 19.83 -37.03 12.00
N GLN A 4 18.78 -37.53 12.66
CA GLN A 4 17.42 -37.09 12.37
C GLN A 4 17.19 -35.68 12.92
N LEU A 5 17.62 -35.41 14.15
CA LEU A 5 17.55 -34.09 14.76
C LEU A 5 18.28 -33.02 13.93
N ASN A 6 19.48 -33.32 13.42
CA ASN A 6 20.21 -32.38 12.56
C ASN A 6 19.52 -32.16 11.21
N ARG A 7 18.90 -33.19 10.62
CA ARG A 7 18.11 -33.02 9.39
C ARG A 7 16.83 -32.24 9.63
N ASP A 8 16.19 -32.45 10.77
CA ASP A 8 14.99 -31.70 11.16
C ASP A 8 15.35 -30.23 11.44
N LEU A 9 16.50 -29.96 12.07
CA LEU A 9 17.04 -28.61 12.25
C LEU A 9 17.42 -27.94 10.92
N GLU A 10 18.07 -28.66 9.99
CA GLU A 10 18.33 -28.16 8.63
C GLU A 10 17.02 -27.89 7.87
N LYS A 11 15.98 -28.71 8.05
CA LYS A 11 14.67 -28.55 7.41
C LYS A 11 13.84 -27.42 8.05
N LEU A 12 14.14 -27.07 9.30
CA LEU A 12 13.57 -25.91 10.01
C LEU A 12 14.29 -24.61 9.62
N GLU A 13 15.63 -24.63 9.46
CA GLU A 13 16.42 -23.51 8.92
C GLU A 13 16.15 -23.29 7.42
N ALA A 14 15.97 -24.37 6.65
CA ALA A 14 15.67 -24.35 5.22
C ALA A 14 14.17 -24.34 4.92
N LYS A 15 13.32 -23.90 5.86
CA LYS A 15 11.98 -23.42 5.49
C LYS A 15 12.17 -22.11 4.73
N GLU A 16 12.58 -22.25 3.47
CA GLU A 16 12.81 -21.13 2.57
C GLU A 16 11.57 -20.25 2.58
N THR A 17 11.78 -18.96 2.80
CA THR A 17 10.72 -17.96 2.64
C THR A 17 10.37 -17.92 1.16
N THR A 18 9.41 -18.74 0.76
CA THR A 18 8.93 -18.85 -0.61
C THR A 18 8.59 -17.45 -1.13
N LEU A 19 8.71 -17.20 -2.44
CA LEU A 19 8.26 -15.91 -3.01
C LEU A 19 6.81 -15.59 -2.63
N PHE A 20 5.96 -16.62 -2.53
CA PHE A 20 4.60 -16.50 -2.02
C PHE A 20 4.54 -15.96 -0.58
N ASP A 21 5.41 -16.46 0.30
CA ASP A 21 5.49 -16.04 1.69
C ASP A 21 5.95 -14.58 1.79
N ARG A 22 6.90 -14.14 0.97
CA ARG A 22 7.31 -12.71 0.95
C ARG A 22 6.27 -11.78 0.33
N THR A 23 5.47 -12.28 -0.60
CA THR A 23 4.44 -11.47 -1.26
C THR A 23 3.22 -11.29 -0.38
N PHE A 24 2.80 -12.35 0.33
CA PHE A 24 1.52 -12.35 1.04
C PHE A 24 1.64 -12.49 2.54
N ARG A 25 2.79 -12.85 3.11
CA ARG A 25 2.94 -12.96 4.56
C ARG A 25 3.71 -11.80 5.17
N ASP A 26 3.37 -11.52 6.42
CA ASP A 26 4.12 -10.61 7.29
C ASP A 26 5.32 -11.32 7.96
N SER A 27 6.07 -10.58 8.78
CA SER A 27 7.20 -11.10 9.56
C SER A 27 6.82 -12.17 10.59
N GLU A 28 5.53 -12.31 10.93
CA GLU A 28 5.00 -13.37 11.81
C GLU A 28 4.54 -14.59 11.01
N GLY A 29 4.62 -14.56 9.67
CA GLY A 29 4.20 -15.64 8.79
C GLY A 29 2.69 -15.74 8.57
N LYS A 30 1.92 -14.72 8.94
CA LYS A 30 0.47 -14.64 8.68
C LYS A 30 0.22 -14.06 7.30
N ILE A 31 -0.76 -14.61 6.58
CA ILE A 31 -1.18 -14.07 5.28
C ILE A 31 -1.91 -12.75 5.51
N VAL A 32 -1.32 -11.66 5.00
CA VAL A 32 -1.81 -10.30 5.13
C VAL A 32 -2.13 -9.77 3.73
N ILE A 33 -3.41 -9.84 3.38
CA ILE A 33 -3.95 -9.24 2.14
C ILE A 33 -4.68 -7.93 2.46
N ALA A 34 -5.38 -7.87 3.60
CA ALA A 34 -6.10 -6.68 4.06
C ALA A 34 -5.72 -6.37 5.51
N GLN A 35 -5.27 -5.13 5.76
CA GLN A 35 -5.09 -4.57 7.09
C GLN A 35 -6.06 -3.42 7.30
N ILE A 36 -6.16 -2.96 8.54
CA ILE A 36 -6.89 -1.73 8.87
C ILE A 36 -6.32 -0.59 8.00
N PRO A 37 -7.18 0.20 7.33
CA PRO A 37 -6.75 1.32 6.52
C PRO A 37 -5.95 2.32 7.36
N ASN A 38 -4.83 2.76 6.81
CA ASN A 38 -4.03 3.85 7.36
C ASN A 38 -4.77 5.20 7.24
N LEU A 39 -4.50 6.12 8.15
CA LEU A 39 -5.18 7.42 8.18
C LEU A 39 -5.11 8.18 6.83
N PRO A 40 -3.99 8.18 6.07
CA PRO A 40 -3.92 8.94 4.83
C PRO A 40 -4.88 8.45 3.74
N ILE A 41 -5.12 7.14 3.59
CA ILE A 41 -6.11 6.66 2.60
C ILE A 41 -7.52 7.09 2.99
N LEU A 42 -7.85 7.05 4.29
CA LEU A 42 -9.16 7.46 4.78
C LEU A 42 -9.40 8.95 4.52
N VAL A 43 -8.43 9.80 4.81
CA VAL A 43 -8.50 11.25 4.54
C VAL A 43 -8.59 11.51 3.03
N GLY A 44 -7.76 10.83 2.24
CA GLY A 44 -7.75 10.98 0.79
C GLY A 44 -9.07 10.58 0.13
N LEU A 45 -9.63 9.44 0.53
CA LEU A 45 -10.93 8.97 0.06
C LEU A 45 -12.05 9.90 0.51
N ALA A 46 -12.08 10.30 1.78
CA ALA A 46 -13.09 11.24 2.29
C ALA A 46 -13.07 12.57 1.53
N ALA A 47 -11.88 13.16 1.35
CA ALA A 47 -11.72 14.40 0.58
C ALA A 47 -12.13 14.24 -0.89
N THR A 48 -11.90 13.06 -1.49
CA THR A 48 -12.37 12.73 -2.84
C THR A 48 -13.89 12.63 -2.90
N PHE A 49 -14.52 11.96 -1.93
CA PHE A 49 -15.98 11.86 -1.83
C PHE A 49 -16.64 13.23 -1.64
N LEU A 50 -16.06 14.08 -0.79
CA LEU A 50 -16.53 15.45 -0.57
C LEU A 50 -16.50 16.30 -1.84
N GLN A 51 -15.53 16.08 -2.74
CA GLN A 51 -15.47 16.82 -4.01
C GLN A 51 -16.65 16.52 -4.96
N PHE A 52 -17.26 15.32 -4.88
CA PHE A 52 -18.39 14.96 -5.74
C PHE A 52 -19.68 15.69 -5.37
N VAL A 53 -19.85 16.07 -4.10
CA VAL A 53 -21.05 16.74 -3.61
C VAL A 53 -20.90 18.26 -3.55
N LEU A 54 -19.68 18.77 -3.68
CA LEU A 54 -19.39 20.20 -3.59
C LEU A 54 -19.42 20.88 -4.96
N PRO A 55 -19.95 22.11 -5.03
CA PRO A 55 -19.95 22.90 -6.26
C PRO A 55 -18.52 23.27 -6.68
N SER A 56 -18.32 23.41 -8.00
CA SER A 56 -17.04 23.81 -8.56
C SER A 56 -16.61 25.18 -8.07
N GLY A 57 -15.37 25.27 -7.59
CA GLY A 57 -14.82 26.49 -7.03
C GLY A 57 -13.59 26.24 -6.16
N LYS A 58 -13.13 27.30 -5.48
CA LYS A 58 -11.88 27.29 -4.70
C LYS A 58 -11.85 26.20 -3.61
N ILE A 59 -12.99 25.90 -2.99
CA ILE A 59 -13.10 24.87 -1.95
C ILE A 59 -12.90 23.47 -2.55
N GLN A 60 -13.50 23.22 -3.72
CA GLN A 60 -13.30 21.95 -4.44
C GLN A 60 -11.82 21.77 -4.82
N THR A 61 -11.16 22.83 -5.31
CA THR A 61 -9.72 22.81 -5.61
C THR A 61 -8.86 22.51 -4.37
N ALA A 62 -9.17 23.15 -3.23
CA ALA A 62 -8.45 22.90 -1.99
C ALA A 62 -8.61 21.45 -1.52
N LEU A 63 -9.82 20.88 -1.60
CA LEU A 63 -10.05 19.47 -1.31
C LEU A 63 -9.34 18.54 -2.30
N GLY A 64 -9.24 18.93 -3.57
CA GLY A 64 -8.43 18.23 -4.56
C GLY A 64 -6.97 18.13 -4.15
N LEU A 65 -6.40 19.23 -3.65
CA LEU A 65 -5.03 19.25 -3.16
C LEU A 65 -4.85 18.38 -1.90
N VAL A 66 -5.82 18.41 -0.98
CA VAL A 66 -5.82 17.56 0.23
C VAL A 66 -5.92 16.09 -0.16
N ALA A 67 -6.83 15.74 -1.06
CA ALA A 67 -7.00 14.38 -1.57
C ALA A 67 -5.70 13.89 -2.23
N PHE A 68 -5.11 14.71 -3.10
CA PHE A 68 -3.83 14.40 -3.74
C PHE A 68 -2.72 14.15 -2.72
N GLY A 69 -2.51 15.07 -1.77
CA GLY A 69 -1.45 14.96 -0.77
C GLY A 69 -1.64 13.75 0.15
N ALA A 70 -2.86 13.48 0.58
CA ALA A 70 -3.19 12.35 1.44
C ALA A 70 -3.01 11.01 0.71
N LEU A 71 -3.52 10.88 -0.52
CA LEU A 71 -3.38 9.66 -1.33
C LEU A 71 -1.92 9.44 -1.78
N PHE A 72 -1.17 10.51 -2.06
CA PHE A 72 0.27 10.42 -2.33
C PHE A 72 1.02 9.90 -1.10
N THR A 73 0.76 10.48 0.07
CA THR A 73 1.38 10.06 1.35
C THR A 73 1.05 8.60 1.64
N TRP A 74 -0.21 8.21 1.45
CA TRP A 74 -0.65 6.82 1.57
C TRP A 74 0.18 5.89 0.67
N ALA A 75 0.22 6.19 -0.63
CA ALA A 75 0.86 5.32 -1.60
C ALA A 75 2.38 5.23 -1.37
N TRP A 76 3.01 6.33 -0.93
CA TRP A 76 4.39 6.36 -0.46
C TRP A 76 4.62 5.42 0.73
N GLN A 77 3.78 5.51 1.77
CA GLN A 77 3.87 4.63 2.94
C GLN A 77 3.69 3.16 2.56
N GLU A 78 2.71 2.84 1.72
CA GLU A 78 2.54 1.46 1.23
C GLU A 78 3.77 0.95 0.47
N LEU A 79 4.41 1.79 -0.34
CA LEU A 79 5.59 1.42 -1.13
C LEU A 79 6.84 1.15 -0.26
N PHE A 80 7.11 2.02 0.71
CA PHE A 80 8.35 1.95 1.50
C PHE A 80 8.17 1.21 2.84
N GLU A 81 7.02 1.33 3.48
CA GLU A 81 6.70 0.75 4.79
C GLU A 81 5.76 -0.46 4.69
N GLY A 82 5.37 -0.87 3.47
CA GLY A 82 4.55 -2.07 3.25
C GLY A 82 5.21 -3.33 3.81
N VAL A 83 4.45 -4.10 4.59
CA VAL A 83 4.93 -5.31 5.30
C VAL A 83 5.24 -6.49 4.38
N ASN A 84 4.73 -6.47 3.14
CA ASN A 84 4.95 -7.51 2.14
C ASN A 84 4.99 -6.91 0.72
N TYR A 85 5.44 -7.68 -0.28
CA TYR A 85 5.55 -7.16 -1.64
C TYR A 85 4.20 -6.81 -2.26
N PHE A 86 3.12 -7.47 -1.85
CA PHE A 86 1.78 -7.14 -2.32
C PHE A 86 1.41 -5.69 -1.98
N ARG A 87 1.56 -5.29 -0.71
CA ARG A 87 1.30 -3.90 -0.27
C ARG A 87 2.22 -2.90 -0.96
N ARG A 88 3.50 -3.23 -1.11
CA ARG A 88 4.44 -2.35 -1.83
C ARG A 88 4.06 -2.16 -3.29
N ALA A 89 3.57 -3.21 -3.96
CA ALA A 89 3.06 -3.11 -5.32
C ALA A 89 1.81 -2.23 -5.39
N VAL A 90 0.88 -2.35 -4.44
CA VAL A 90 -0.29 -1.46 -4.33
C VAL A 90 0.14 0.00 -4.17
N GLY A 91 1.12 0.28 -3.30
CA GLY A 91 1.71 1.61 -3.15
C GLY A 91 2.34 2.15 -4.44
N LEU A 92 3.11 1.33 -5.15
CA LEU A 92 3.69 1.70 -6.44
C LEU A 92 2.61 2.04 -7.48
N ILE A 93 1.60 1.19 -7.63
CA ILE A 93 0.48 1.41 -8.55
C ILE A 93 -0.27 2.68 -8.17
N GLY A 94 -0.51 2.90 -6.88
CA GLY A 94 -1.14 4.12 -6.36
C GLY A 94 -0.37 5.38 -6.72
N LEU A 95 0.96 5.41 -6.50
CA LEU A 95 1.81 6.54 -6.84
C LEU A 95 1.82 6.81 -8.35
N VAL A 96 2.02 5.78 -9.16
CA VAL A 96 2.00 5.92 -10.63
C VAL A 96 0.65 6.42 -11.11
N GLY A 97 -0.45 5.87 -10.59
CA GLY A 97 -1.80 6.29 -10.94
C GLY A 97 -2.08 7.75 -10.60
N ILE A 98 -1.71 8.20 -9.40
CA ILE A 98 -1.90 9.60 -8.96
C ILE A 98 -1.07 10.56 -9.79
N ILE A 99 0.19 10.22 -10.09
CA ILE A 99 1.06 11.04 -10.93
C ILE A 99 0.51 11.11 -12.35
N ALA A 100 0.10 9.98 -12.94
CA ALA A 100 -0.47 9.94 -14.28
C ALA A 100 -1.79 10.73 -14.37
N LEU A 101 -2.63 10.68 -13.34
CA LEU A 101 -3.87 11.45 -13.26
C LEU A 101 -3.56 12.96 -13.14
N GLY A 102 -2.63 13.34 -12.26
CA GLY A 102 -2.20 14.74 -12.09
C GLY A 102 -1.61 15.32 -13.37
N LEU A 103 -0.83 14.53 -14.12
CA LEU A 103 -0.28 14.93 -15.41
C LEU A 103 -1.37 15.13 -16.47
N ASN A 104 -2.42 14.30 -16.48
CA ASN A 104 -3.55 14.48 -17.40
C ASN A 104 -4.35 15.75 -17.07
N LEU A 105 -4.64 15.98 -15.79
CA LEU A 105 -5.34 17.19 -15.33
C LEU A 105 -4.58 18.48 -15.66
N SER A 106 -3.25 18.41 -15.79
CA SER A 106 -2.41 19.57 -16.12
C SER A 106 -2.37 19.90 -17.62
N ARG A 107 -2.88 19.01 -18.49
CA ARG A 107 -2.81 19.14 -19.96
C ARG A 107 -4.15 19.54 -20.60
N VAL A 108 -5.22 19.60 -19.82
CA VAL A 108 -6.58 19.99 -20.24
C VAL A 108 -6.86 21.42 -19.79
#